data_AF-A0A947S7Y8-F1
#
_entry.id   AF-A0A947S7Y8-F1
#
_cell.length_a   1.000
_cell.length_b   1.000
_cell.length_c   1.000
_cell.angle_alpha   90.00
_cell.angle_beta   90.00
_cell.angle_gamma   90.00
#
_symmetry.space_group_name_H-M   'P 1'
#
loop_
_entity.id
_entity.type
_entity.pdbx_description
1 polymer ?
#
loop_
_entity_poly.entity_id
_entity_poly.type
_entity_poly.pdbx_seq_one_letter_code
_entity_poly.pdbx_strand_id
1 'polypeptide(L)'
;MQDDVYSLVVDGWQAGREIERAEGRLIPKELIIASYFAAEQEAIENLKSDRDAIARQMEEMEEEHGGEEGLMCDAKNDKDKITKASVQKRVKELTMDNGNLTIEDKEEIKVLKDYLKLVEQEAEAGKKIKDSLTALDKKVLDKYKALGVEEIKSLVVEDKWLAWLENDVQTEMQRISQRLTERIKELVEHYAIPMPALTFEVEALEKKVQSHLSKMGFVWK
;
A
#
# COMPACT_ATOMS: atom_id res chain seq x y z
N MET A 1 25.80 9.40 14.68
CA MET A 1 24.85 8.44 14.07
C MET A 1 25.43 7.07 14.38
N GLN A 2 24.78 6.28 15.23
CA GLN A 2 25.27 4.93 15.56
C GLN A 2 24.69 4.00 14.48
N ASP A 3 25.52 3.64 13.51
CA ASP A 3 25.18 2.76 12.39
C ASP A 3 25.34 1.28 12.78
N ASP A 4 25.01 0.37 11.85
CA ASP A 4 25.13 -1.06 12.07
C ASP A 4 26.60 -1.48 12.35
N VAL A 5 27.56 -0.81 11.70
CA VAL A 5 29.00 -1.06 11.88
C VAL A 5 29.44 -0.72 13.29
N TYR A 6 29.01 0.43 13.82
CA TYR A 6 29.24 0.80 15.21
C TYR A 6 28.62 -0.23 16.17
N SER A 7 27.41 -0.69 15.88
CA SER A 7 26.71 -1.68 16.71
C SER A 7 27.46 -3.02 16.74
N LEU A 8 27.99 -3.47 15.60
CA LEU A 8 28.83 -4.68 15.53
C LEU A 8 30.17 -4.53 16.27
N VAL A 9 30.77 -3.35 16.25
CA VAL A 9 32.04 -3.08 16.97
C VAL A 9 31.84 -3.07 18.49
N VAL A 10 30.71 -2.53 18.96
CA VAL A 10 30.44 -2.36 20.41
C VAL A 10 29.78 -3.59 21.04
N ASP A 11 28.81 -4.20 20.35
CA ASP A 11 28.00 -5.30 20.88
C ASP A 11 28.35 -6.67 20.25
N GLY A 12 29.15 -6.69 19.19
CA GLY A 12 29.45 -7.91 18.45
C GLY A 12 28.26 -8.42 17.64
N TRP A 13 28.33 -9.68 17.21
CA TRP A 13 27.24 -10.38 16.54
C TRP A 13 26.17 -10.82 17.54
N GLN A 14 25.44 -9.85 18.08
CA GLN A 14 24.31 -10.06 18.98
C GLN A 14 23.08 -9.36 18.40
N ALA A 15 21.88 -9.89 18.65
CA ALA A 15 20.62 -9.28 18.24
C ALA A 15 20.33 -7.91 18.94
N GLY A 16 21.26 -7.44 19.79
CA GLY A 16 21.19 -6.19 20.54
C GLY A 16 20.83 -6.40 22.01
N ARG A 17 21.20 -5.45 22.87
CA ARG A 17 20.86 -5.47 24.31
C ARG A 17 19.46 -4.90 24.61
N GLU A 18 18.83 -4.23 23.64
CA GLU A 18 17.50 -3.59 23.73
C GLU A 18 16.36 -4.46 23.16
N ILE A 19 16.45 -5.79 23.30
CA ILE A 19 15.38 -6.72 22.88
C ILE A 19 14.05 -6.42 23.62
N GLU A 20 14.07 -5.66 24.72
CA GLU A 20 12.89 -5.27 25.48
C GLU A 20 11.90 -4.35 24.73
N ARG A 21 12.31 -3.68 23.65
CA ARG A 21 11.42 -2.81 22.85
C ARG A 21 11.00 -3.36 21.48
N ALA A 22 11.33 -4.62 21.17
CA ALA A 22 11.01 -5.24 19.87
C ALA A 22 11.57 -4.49 18.64
N GLU A 23 12.51 -3.57 18.85
CA GLU A 23 13.27 -2.90 17.82
C GLU A 23 14.67 -3.50 17.84
N GLY A 24 14.85 -4.63 17.14
CA GLY A 24 16.16 -5.22 16.95
C GLY A 24 17.05 -4.22 16.23
N ARG A 25 17.90 -3.51 16.98
CA ARG A 25 18.71 -2.39 16.48
C ARG A 25 19.54 -2.77 15.25
N LEU A 26 20.11 -3.98 15.26
CA LEU A 26 20.89 -4.52 14.15
C LEU A 26 20.02 -5.25 13.11
N ILE A 27 19.02 -6.01 13.56
CA ILE A 27 18.12 -6.80 12.70
C ILE A 27 16.68 -6.31 12.90
N PRO A 28 16.08 -5.62 11.92
CA PRO A 28 14.69 -5.14 12.01
C PRO A 28 13.69 -6.27 12.25
N LYS A 29 12.60 -5.98 12.95
CA LYS A 29 11.54 -6.98 13.24
C LYS A 29 10.87 -7.46 11.96
N GLU A 30 10.73 -6.57 10.99
CA GLU A 30 10.12 -6.84 9.69
C GLU A 30 10.91 -7.94 8.96
N LEU A 31 12.24 -7.94 9.09
CA LEU A 31 13.11 -8.93 8.48
C LEU A 31 12.95 -10.30 9.15
N ILE A 32 12.86 -10.37 10.49
CA ILE A 32 12.58 -11.62 11.19
C ILE A 32 11.20 -12.19 10.82
N ILE A 33 10.19 -11.31 10.75
CA ILE A 33 8.83 -11.73 10.36
C ILE A 33 8.85 -12.27 8.93
N ALA A 34 9.48 -11.56 7.99
CA ALA A 34 9.57 -11.98 6.59
C ALA A 34 10.31 -13.32 6.43
N SER A 35 11.41 -13.54 7.16
CA SER A 35 12.23 -14.75 7.00
C SER A 35 11.66 -15.98 7.72
N TYR A 36 10.98 -15.81 8.87
CA TYR A 36 10.59 -16.94 9.73
C TYR A 36 9.09 -17.07 10.01
N PHE A 37 8.32 -15.99 9.87
CA PHE A 37 6.90 -15.95 10.25
C PHE A 37 6.01 -15.41 9.13
N ALA A 38 6.40 -15.65 7.88
CA ALA A 38 5.67 -15.20 6.70
C ALA A 38 4.23 -15.74 6.67
N ALA A 39 4.03 -17.00 7.07
CA ALA A 39 2.69 -17.61 7.14
C ALA A 39 1.79 -16.95 8.19
N GLU A 40 2.34 -16.60 9.35
CA GLU A 40 1.61 -15.85 10.37
C GLU A 40 1.31 -14.41 9.94
N GLN A 41 2.24 -13.75 9.24
CA GLN A 41 2.01 -12.44 8.66
C GLN A 41 0.87 -12.50 7.62
N GLU A 42 0.93 -13.46 6.70
CA GLU A 42 -0.10 -13.67 5.68
C GLU A 42 -1.47 -13.96 6.33
N ALA A 43 -1.51 -14.78 7.38
CA ALA A 43 -2.76 -15.03 8.12
C ALA A 43 -3.33 -13.75 8.75
N ILE A 44 -2.48 -12.85 9.27
CA ILE A 44 -2.90 -11.55 9.81
C ILE A 44 -3.39 -10.63 8.69
N GLU A 45 -2.73 -10.63 7.53
CA GLU A 45 -3.15 -9.86 6.36
C GLU A 45 -4.51 -10.32 5.83
N ASN A 46 -4.75 -11.63 5.76
CA ASN A 46 -6.04 -12.21 5.39
C ASN A 46 -7.15 -11.77 6.38
N LEU A 47 -6.90 -11.87 7.69
CA LEU A 47 -7.85 -11.40 8.70
C LEU A 47 -8.14 -9.90 8.59
N LYS A 48 -7.14 -9.08 8.24
CA LYS A 48 -7.34 -7.64 7.97
C LYS A 48 -8.19 -7.42 6.74
N SER A 49 -7.93 -8.16 5.65
CA SER A 49 -8.74 -8.10 4.43
C SER A 49 -10.20 -8.51 4.70
N ASP A 50 -10.43 -9.56 5.48
CA ASP A 50 -11.77 -10.01 5.85
C ASP A 50 -12.50 -8.95 6.69
N ARG A 51 -11.82 -8.34 7.67
CA ARG A 51 -12.38 -7.23 8.45
C ARG A 51 -12.72 -6.03 7.56
N ASP A 52 -11.84 -5.69 6.63
CA ASP A 52 -12.06 -4.56 5.73
C ASP A 52 -13.22 -4.86 4.74
N ALA A 53 -13.41 -6.11 4.35
CA ALA A 53 -14.58 -6.54 3.58
C ALA A 53 -15.89 -6.42 4.39
N ILE A 54 -15.87 -6.81 5.68
CA ILE A 54 -17.01 -6.62 6.58
C ILE A 54 -17.33 -5.13 6.75
N ALA A 55 -16.30 -4.29 6.92
CA ALA A 55 -16.48 -2.84 7.03
C ALA A 55 -17.12 -2.23 5.77
N ARG A 56 -16.74 -2.70 4.57
CA ARG A 56 -17.40 -2.29 3.32
C ARG A 56 -18.85 -2.73 3.26
N GLN A 57 -19.17 -3.96 3.67
CA GLN A 57 -20.56 -4.42 3.73
C GLN A 57 -21.41 -3.58 4.69
N MET A 58 -20.82 -3.12 5.80
CA MET A 58 -21.48 -2.20 6.72
C MET A 58 -21.75 -0.84 6.06
N GLU A 59 -20.75 -0.27 5.39
CA GLU A 59 -20.88 0.99 4.65
C GLU A 59 -21.96 0.88 3.55
N GLU A 60 -21.96 -0.19 2.76
CA GLU A 60 -22.98 -0.48 1.73
C GLU A 60 -24.40 -0.50 2.33
N MET A 61 -24.62 -1.19 3.46
CA MET A 61 -25.93 -1.19 4.12
C MET A 61 -26.31 0.19 4.70
N GLU A 62 -25.34 0.96 5.19
CA GLU A 62 -25.60 2.33 5.68
C GLU A 62 -25.99 3.26 4.52
N GLU A 63 -25.41 3.10 3.34
CA GLU A 63 -25.80 3.85 2.15
C GLU A 63 -27.18 3.42 1.61
N GLU A 64 -27.44 2.12 1.52
CA GLU A 64 -28.71 1.58 1.00
C GLU A 64 -29.90 1.83 1.94
N HIS A 65 -29.69 1.75 3.25
CA HIS A 65 -30.78 1.79 4.23
C HIS A 65 -30.71 2.98 5.19
N GLY A 66 -29.69 3.85 5.13
CA GLY A 66 -29.53 5.00 6.03
C GLY A 66 -30.11 6.33 5.52
N GLY A 67 -30.68 6.36 4.30
CA GLY A 67 -31.38 7.54 3.75
C GLY A 67 -32.72 7.84 4.43
N GLU A 68 -33.36 8.97 4.11
CA GLU A 68 -34.60 9.45 4.75
C GLU A 68 -35.80 8.48 4.61
N GLU A 69 -35.81 7.61 3.59
CA GLU A 69 -36.79 6.54 3.39
C GLU A 69 -36.22 5.13 3.69
N GLY A 70 -35.03 5.07 4.27
CA GLY A 70 -34.30 3.83 4.50
C GLY A 70 -34.70 3.14 5.81
N LEU A 71 -34.67 1.80 5.80
CA LEU A 71 -35.02 0.94 6.94
C LEU A 71 -34.12 1.14 8.18
N MET A 72 -32.99 1.85 8.08
CA MET A 72 -32.11 2.18 9.20
C MET A 72 -32.14 3.66 9.61
N CYS A 73 -32.97 4.50 8.98
CA CYS A 73 -33.03 5.94 9.27
C CYS A 73 -33.33 6.21 10.76
N ASP A 74 -34.33 5.52 11.30
CA ASP A 74 -34.76 5.63 12.70
C ASP A 74 -33.76 5.02 13.71
N ALA A 75 -32.76 4.28 13.22
CA ALA A 75 -31.70 3.69 14.05
C ALA A 75 -30.49 4.63 14.23
N LYS A 76 -30.49 5.82 13.63
CA LYS A 76 -29.46 6.83 13.83
C LYS A 76 -29.54 7.44 15.23
N ASN A 77 -28.38 7.79 15.79
CA ASN A 77 -28.29 8.53 17.06
C ASN A 77 -28.43 10.05 16.86
N ASP A 78 -28.40 10.82 17.95
CA ASP A 78 -28.50 12.30 17.94
C ASP A 78 -27.40 13.01 17.11
N LYS A 79 -26.41 12.28 16.59
CA LYS A 79 -25.33 12.79 15.72
C LYS A 79 -25.43 12.26 14.29
N ASP A 80 -26.60 11.74 13.90
CA ASP A 80 -26.88 11.15 12.59
C ASP A 80 -25.98 9.93 12.26
N LYS A 81 -25.50 9.21 13.29
CA LYS A 81 -24.65 8.02 13.11
C LYS A 81 -25.37 6.75 13.52
N ILE A 82 -25.20 5.69 12.72
CA ILE A 82 -25.62 4.34 13.08
C ILE A 82 -24.54 3.75 13.99
N THR A 83 -24.95 3.27 15.16
CA THR A 83 -24.03 2.69 16.16
C THR A 83 -24.64 1.42 16.72
N LYS A 84 -23.80 0.50 17.22
CA LYS A 84 -24.28 -0.73 17.89
C LYS A 84 -25.36 -0.45 18.93
N ALA A 85 -25.18 0.60 19.74
CA ALA A 85 -26.10 0.96 20.80
C ALA A 85 -27.44 1.50 20.26
N SER A 86 -27.41 2.35 19.23
CA SER A 86 -28.63 2.92 18.64
C SER A 86 -29.45 1.85 17.91
N VAL A 87 -28.79 0.96 17.17
CA VAL A 87 -29.43 -0.19 16.50
C VAL A 87 -30.05 -1.15 17.53
N GLN A 88 -29.34 -1.47 18.62
CA GLN A 88 -29.89 -2.32 19.68
C GLN A 88 -31.09 -1.69 20.39
N LYS A 89 -31.11 -0.36 20.55
CA LYS A 89 -32.24 0.36 21.13
C LYS A 89 -33.46 0.29 20.21
N ARG A 90 -33.28 0.57 18.92
CA ARG A 90 -34.34 0.51 17.91
C ARG A 90 -34.94 -0.89 17.76
N VAL A 91 -34.10 -1.92 17.71
CA VAL A 91 -34.57 -3.32 17.68
C VAL A 91 -35.40 -3.65 18.92
N LYS A 92 -35.02 -3.15 20.11
CA LYS A 92 -35.80 -3.38 21.34
C LYS A 92 -37.16 -2.67 21.28
N GLU A 93 -37.19 -1.41 20.87
CA GLU A 93 -38.42 -0.62 20.73
C GLU A 93 -39.43 -1.34 19.82
N LEU A 94 -39.00 -1.75 18.63
CA LEU A 94 -39.85 -2.48 17.67
C LEU A 94 -40.31 -3.85 18.18
N THR A 95 -39.51 -4.53 19.02
CA THR A 95 -39.92 -5.81 19.62
C THR A 95 -40.81 -5.66 20.85
N MET A 96 -40.86 -4.49 21.49
CA MET A 96 -41.71 -4.21 22.64
C MET A 96 -43.16 -3.85 22.25
N ASP A 97 -43.41 -3.51 20.98
CA ASP A 97 -44.74 -3.17 20.44
C ASP A 97 -45.70 -4.35 20.27
N ASN A 98 -45.42 -5.47 20.95
CA ASN A 98 -46.39 -6.49 21.38
C ASN A 98 -47.39 -6.99 20.31
N GLY A 99 -46.92 -7.20 19.08
CA GLY A 99 -47.63 -8.01 18.07
C GLY A 99 -48.34 -7.24 16.95
N ASN A 100 -48.26 -5.91 16.91
CA ASN A 100 -48.78 -5.08 15.82
C ASN A 100 -47.69 -4.67 14.80
N LEU A 101 -46.67 -5.51 14.60
CA LEU A 101 -45.60 -5.24 13.64
C LEU A 101 -46.15 -5.25 12.21
N THR A 102 -45.95 -4.15 11.51
CA THR A 102 -46.15 -4.05 10.06
C THR A 102 -45.17 -4.96 9.32
N ILE A 103 -45.36 -5.11 8.01
CA ILE A 103 -44.40 -5.84 7.16
C ILE A 103 -43.06 -5.10 7.14
N GLU A 104 -43.10 -3.78 7.07
CA GLU A 104 -41.92 -2.89 7.09
C GLU A 104 -41.13 -3.03 8.39
N ASP A 105 -41.79 -3.07 9.56
CA ASP A 105 -41.09 -3.26 10.86
C ASP A 105 -40.31 -4.59 10.92
N LYS A 106 -40.85 -5.65 10.28
CA LYS A 106 -40.17 -6.96 10.25
C LYS A 106 -38.96 -6.94 9.33
N GLU A 107 -39.03 -6.19 8.24
CA GLU A 107 -37.92 -5.98 7.31
C GLU A 107 -36.83 -5.10 7.93
N GLU A 108 -37.22 -4.01 8.62
CA GLU A 108 -36.32 -3.17 9.42
C GLU A 108 -35.59 -4.00 10.48
N ILE A 109 -36.30 -4.78 11.30
CA ILE A 109 -35.66 -5.64 12.32
C ILE A 109 -34.68 -6.62 11.69
N LYS A 110 -34.98 -7.17 10.51
CA LYS A 110 -34.10 -8.12 9.82
C LYS A 110 -32.79 -7.43 9.41
N VAL A 111 -32.91 -6.28 8.73
CA VAL A 111 -31.79 -5.46 8.28
C VAL A 111 -30.94 -4.98 9.47
N LEU A 112 -31.55 -4.48 10.53
CA LEU A 112 -30.87 -4.07 11.77
C LEU A 112 -30.16 -5.23 12.48
N LYS A 113 -30.74 -6.44 12.47
CA LYS A 113 -30.09 -7.63 13.03
C LYS A 113 -28.91 -8.10 12.20
N ASP A 114 -29.00 -8.02 10.88
CA ASP A 114 -27.90 -8.38 10.00
C ASP A 114 -26.74 -7.37 10.13
N TYR A 115 -27.05 -6.07 10.27
CA TYR A 115 -26.07 -5.05 10.64
C TYR A 115 -25.41 -5.32 12.00
N LEU A 116 -26.17 -5.68 13.04
CA LEU A 116 -25.60 -6.03 14.34
C LEU A 116 -24.67 -7.24 14.29
N LYS A 117 -24.98 -8.25 13.46
CA LYS A 117 -24.07 -9.39 13.25
C LYS A 117 -22.76 -8.94 12.62
N LEU A 118 -22.81 -8.07 11.62
CA LEU A 118 -21.61 -7.56 10.95
C LEU A 118 -20.74 -6.73 11.90
N VAL A 119 -21.34 -5.87 12.72
CA VAL A 119 -20.64 -5.13 13.79
C VAL A 119 -19.96 -6.09 14.78
N GLU A 120 -20.60 -7.21 15.13
CA GLU A 120 -20.02 -8.22 16.02
C GLU A 120 -18.87 -8.97 15.35
N GLN A 121 -19.01 -9.34 14.07
CA GLN A 121 -17.97 -9.97 13.28
C GLN A 121 -16.75 -9.05 13.10
N GLU A 122 -16.95 -7.76 12.81
CA GLU A 122 -15.89 -6.77 12.70
C GLU A 122 -15.11 -6.64 14.02
N ALA A 123 -15.82 -6.57 15.14
CA ALA A 123 -15.22 -6.49 16.48
C ALA A 123 -14.44 -7.77 16.83
N GLU A 124 -14.98 -8.95 16.50
CA GLU A 124 -14.31 -10.23 16.72
C GLU A 124 -13.06 -10.37 15.84
N ALA A 125 -13.14 -10.01 14.56
CA ALA A 125 -12.01 -9.98 13.65
C ALA A 125 -10.92 -9.01 14.15
N GLY A 126 -11.32 -7.80 14.58
CA GLY A 126 -10.42 -6.82 15.19
C GLY A 126 -9.72 -7.34 16.44
N LYS A 127 -10.41 -8.12 17.28
CA LYS A 127 -9.80 -8.79 18.44
C LYS A 127 -8.82 -9.88 18.01
N LYS A 128 -9.21 -10.75 17.08
CA LYS A 128 -8.33 -11.81 16.53
C LYS A 128 -7.06 -11.23 15.93
N ILE A 129 -7.15 -10.12 15.19
CA ILE A 129 -5.97 -9.44 14.64
C ILE A 129 -5.04 -8.97 15.76
N LYS A 130 -5.56 -8.34 16.82
CA LYS A 130 -4.75 -7.89 17.96
C LYS A 130 -4.09 -9.07 18.68
N ASP A 131 -4.85 -10.11 18.96
CA ASP A 131 -4.35 -11.31 19.63
C ASP A 131 -3.24 -11.98 18.79
N SER A 132 -3.46 -12.14 17.49
CA SER A 132 -2.44 -12.68 16.56
C SER A 132 -1.20 -11.80 16.44
N LEU A 133 -1.33 -10.47 16.44
CA LEU A 133 -0.19 -9.55 16.45
C LEU A 133 0.63 -9.71 17.74
N THR A 134 0.00 -9.73 18.91
CA THR A 134 0.72 -9.92 20.17
C THR A 134 1.39 -11.29 20.27
N ALA A 135 0.76 -12.32 19.69
CA ALA A 135 1.35 -13.66 19.60
C ALA A 135 2.56 -13.67 18.66
N LEU A 136 2.48 -12.99 17.51
CA LEU A 136 3.58 -12.84 16.57
C LEU A 136 4.74 -12.08 17.20
N ASP A 137 4.49 -10.94 17.86
CA ASP A 137 5.52 -10.16 18.54
C ASP A 137 6.25 -11.00 19.59
N LYS A 138 5.52 -11.82 20.36
CA LYS A 138 6.12 -12.74 21.33
C LYS A 138 7.01 -13.79 20.65
N LYS A 139 6.55 -14.40 19.56
CA LYS A 139 7.34 -15.36 18.77
C LYS A 139 8.61 -14.71 18.20
N VAL A 140 8.51 -13.48 17.71
CA VAL A 140 9.64 -12.70 17.19
C VAL A 140 10.66 -12.44 18.29
N LEU A 141 10.22 -12.00 19.47
CA LEU A 141 11.10 -11.81 20.64
C LEU A 141 11.78 -13.10 21.08
N ASP A 142 11.07 -14.21 21.09
CA ASP A 142 11.63 -15.52 21.43
C ASP A 142 12.64 -15.98 20.36
N LYS A 143 12.37 -15.73 19.07
CA LYS A 143 13.33 -16.00 17.99
C LYS A 143 14.58 -15.14 18.13
N TYR A 144 14.46 -13.84 18.44
CA TYR A 144 15.62 -12.97 18.68
C TYR A 144 16.57 -13.51 19.76
N LYS A 145 16.04 -14.09 20.84
CA LYS A 145 16.83 -14.71 21.90
C LYS A 145 17.50 -16.03 21.48
N ALA A 146 16.92 -16.72 20.51
CA ALA A 146 17.39 -18.01 20.02
C ALA A 146 18.31 -17.92 18.79
N LEU A 147 18.50 -16.73 18.21
CA LEU A 147 19.33 -16.53 17.03
C LEU A 147 20.80 -16.85 17.32
N GLY A 148 21.38 -17.73 16.50
CA GLY A 148 22.82 -18.01 16.52
C GLY A 148 23.64 -16.92 15.82
N VAL A 149 24.93 -16.83 16.13
CA VAL A 149 25.85 -15.85 15.51
C VAL A 149 25.90 -15.97 13.98
N GLU A 150 25.90 -17.19 13.43
CA GLU A 150 25.90 -17.41 11.99
C GLU A 150 24.58 -17.02 11.32
N GLU A 151 23.44 -17.26 11.99
CA GLU A 151 22.13 -16.78 11.51
C GLU A 151 22.07 -15.25 11.51
N ILE A 152 22.60 -14.60 12.56
CA ILE A 152 22.68 -13.13 12.64
C ILE A 152 23.54 -12.58 11.48
N LYS A 153 24.66 -13.23 11.14
CA LYS A 153 25.49 -12.81 10.00
C LYS A 153 24.75 -12.89 8.68
N SER A 154 24.06 -14.01 8.42
CA SER A 154 23.26 -14.18 7.20
C SER A 154 22.16 -13.10 7.11
N LEU A 155 21.38 -12.90 8.17
CA LEU A 155 20.29 -11.90 8.20
C LEU A 155 20.79 -10.46 8.01
N VAL A 156 21.94 -10.10 8.59
CA VAL A 156 22.49 -8.74 8.48
C VAL A 156 23.17 -8.51 7.14
N VAL A 157 24.02 -9.44 6.71
CA VAL A 157 24.82 -9.24 5.50
C VAL A 157 24.00 -9.52 4.25
N GLU A 158 23.33 -10.67 4.19
CA GLU A 158 22.61 -11.12 3.01
C GLU A 158 21.22 -10.47 2.92
N ASP A 159 20.41 -10.62 3.96
CA ASP A 159 19.01 -10.18 3.89
C ASP A 159 18.81 -8.68 4.11
N LYS A 160 19.71 -8.01 4.85
CA LYS A 160 19.61 -6.56 5.10
C LYS A 160 20.51 -5.76 4.15
N TRP A 161 21.83 -5.96 4.21
CA TRP A 161 22.76 -5.08 3.50
C TRP A 161 22.84 -5.36 2.00
N LEU A 162 22.91 -6.63 1.58
CA LEU A 162 22.91 -6.97 0.14
C LEU A 162 21.58 -6.62 -0.51
N ALA A 163 20.44 -6.91 0.14
CA ALA A 163 19.13 -6.51 -0.34
C ALA A 163 18.99 -4.98 -0.49
N TRP A 164 19.50 -4.21 0.48
CA TRP A 164 19.53 -2.75 0.39
C TRP A 164 20.41 -2.26 -0.77
N LEU A 165 21.61 -2.81 -0.91
CA LEU A 165 22.53 -2.45 -1.98
C LEU A 165 21.97 -2.80 -3.36
N GLU A 166 21.33 -3.95 -3.50
CA GLU A 166 20.66 -4.35 -4.73
C GLU A 166 19.56 -3.36 -5.11
N ASN A 167 18.71 -2.99 -4.15
CA ASN A 167 17.64 -2.01 -4.39
C ASN A 167 18.20 -0.62 -4.77
N ASP A 168 19.27 -0.18 -4.11
CA ASP A 168 19.92 1.10 -4.42
C ASP A 168 20.49 1.11 -5.85
N VAL A 169 21.18 0.03 -6.25
CA VAL A 169 21.70 -0.14 -7.62
C VAL A 169 20.56 -0.18 -8.64
N GLN A 170 19.47 -0.89 -8.37
CA GLN A 170 18.30 -0.93 -9.25
C GLN A 170 17.65 0.45 -9.39
N THR A 171 17.48 1.16 -8.27
CA THR A 171 16.92 2.51 -8.25
C THR A 171 17.79 3.49 -9.03
N GLU A 172 19.12 3.39 -8.88
CA GLU A 172 20.07 4.21 -9.64
C GLU A 172 19.99 3.94 -11.14
N MET A 173 19.89 2.66 -11.53
CA MET A 173 19.72 2.27 -12.93
C MET A 173 18.42 2.86 -13.52
N GLN A 174 17.31 2.80 -12.78
CA GLN A 174 16.05 3.41 -13.19
C GLN A 174 16.17 4.92 -13.34
N ARG A 175 16.84 5.59 -12.39
CA ARG A 175 17.09 7.04 -12.43
C ARG A 175 17.89 7.44 -13.67
N ILE A 176 18.96 6.70 -13.99
CA ILE A 176 19.78 6.95 -15.19
C ILE A 176 18.95 6.77 -16.46
N SER A 177 18.14 5.72 -16.53
CA SER A 177 17.25 5.43 -17.67
C SER A 177 16.22 6.55 -17.90
N GLN A 178 15.60 7.03 -16.83
CA GLN A 178 14.66 8.15 -16.89
C GLN A 178 15.35 9.42 -17.38
N ARG A 179 16.52 9.76 -16.80
CA ARG A 179 17.30 10.93 -17.22
C ARG A 179 17.73 10.86 -18.69
N LEU A 180 18.13 9.69 -19.18
CA LEU A 180 18.48 9.51 -20.59
C LEU A 180 17.25 9.72 -21.49
N THR A 181 16.09 9.19 -21.07
CA THR A 181 14.82 9.35 -21.80
C THR A 181 14.42 10.82 -21.91
N GLU A 182 14.49 11.56 -20.80
CA GLU A 182 14.26 13.00 -20.75
C GLU A 182 15.22 13.73 -21.69
N ARG A 183 16.50 13.38 -21.67
CA ARG A 183 17.50 14.01 -22.54
C ARG A 183 17.25 13.73 -24.03
N ILE A 184 16.81 12.52 -24.38
CA ILE A 184 16.41 12.18 -25.76
C ILE A 184 15.20 13.04 -26.17
N LYS A 185 14.21 13.17 -25.29
CA LYS A 185 13.02 13.98 -25.55
C LYS A 185 13.39 15.46 -25.77
N GLU A 186 14.23 16.03 -24.90
CA GLU A 186 14.77 17.38 -25.08
C GLU A 186 15.48 17.55 -26.42
N LEU A 187 16.29 16.56 -26.83
CA LEU A 187 17.01 16.59 -28.09
C LEU A 187 16.05 16.57 -29.29
N VAL A 188 15.05 15.70 -29.25
CA VAL A 188 14.02 15.61 -30.29
C VAL A 188 13.27 16.94 -30.38
N GLU A 189 12.83 17.51 -29.27
CA GLU A 189 12.14 18.80 -29.24
C GLU A 189 13.02 19.94 -29.77
N HIS A 190 14.28 19.98 -29.38
CA HIS A 190 15.23 21.00 -29.81
C HIS A 190 15.51 20.94 -31.32
N TYR A 191 15.63 19.74 -31.89
CA TYR A 191 15.92 19.57 -33.31
C TYR A 191 14.68 19.45 -34.21
N ALA A 192 13.48 19.32 -33.64
CA ALA A 192 12.23 19.15 -34.40
C ALA A 192 11.97 20.29 -35.41
N ILE A 193 12.36 21.52 -35.06
CA ILE A 193 12.13 22.73 -35.88
C ILE A 193 13.37 23.14 -36.70
N PRO A 194 14.58 23.26 -36.14
CA PRO A 194 15.72 23.78 -36.89
C PRO A 194 16.25 22.83 -37.96
N MET A 195 16.14 21.50 -37.79
CA MET A 195 16.64 20.55 -38.79
C MET A 195 15.86 20.65 -40.11
N PRO A 196 14.50 20.58 -40.13
CA PRO A 196 13.75 20.81 -41.36
C PRO A 196 14.01 22.17 -42.01
N ALA A 197 14.18 23.22 -41.20
CA ALA A 197 14.47 24.57 -41.71
C ALA A 197 15.82 24.61 -42.46
N LEU A 198 16.88 24.05 -41.88
CA LEU A 198 18.19 23.95 -42.52
C LEU A 198 18.14 23.09 -43.79
N THR A 199 17.42 21.97 -43.77
CA THR A 199 17.25 21.13 -44.98
C THR A 199 16.59 21.92 -46.11
N PHE A 200 15.53 22.68 -45.80
CA PHE A 200 14.86 23.52 -46.79
C PHE A 200 15.78 24.62 -47.35
N GLU A 201 16.56 25.28 -46.50
CA GLU A 201 17.52 26.29 -46.94
C GLU A 201 18.61 25.70 -47.85
N VAL A 202 19.13 24.53 -47.50
CA VAL A 202 20.13 23.81 -48.32
C VAL A 202 19.55 23.43 -49.68
N GLU A 203 18.35 22.84 -49.73
CA GLU A 203 17.67 22.52 -51.00
C GLU A 203 17.43 23.77 -51.86
N ALA A 204 17.06 24.89 -51.24
CA ALA A 204 16.84 26.15 -51.94
C ALA A 204 18.14 26.71 -52.52
N LEU A 205 19.25 26.67 -51.78
CA LEU A 205 20.56 27.07 -52.26
C LEU A 205 21.09 26.13 -53.35
N GLU A 206 20.89 24.82 -53.19
CA GLU A 206 21.28 23.81 -54.18
C GLU A 206 20.57 24.06 -55.52
N LYS A 207 19.26 24.29 -55.51
CA LYS A 207 18.49 24.65 -56.72
C LYS A 207 19.03 25.91 -57.39
N LYS A 208 19.42 26.94 -56.61
CA LYS A 208 20.05 28.15 -57.16
C LYS A 208 21.38 27.82 -57.82
N VAL A 209 22.26 27.07 -57.15
CA VAL A 209 23.56 26.66 -57.69
C VAL A 209 23.40 25.84 -58.97
N GLN A 210 22.51 24.85 -58.97
CA GLN A 210 22.18 24.05 -60.16
C GLN A 210 21.70 24.93 -61.32
N SER A 211 20.84 25.92 -61.05
CA SER A 211 20.39 26.88 -62.07
C SER A 211 21.55 27.71 -62.64
N HIS A 212 22.46 28.19 -61.78
CA HIS A 212 23.63 28.95 -62.22
C HIS A 212 24.60 28.10 -63.04
N LEU A 213 24.91 26.88 -62.59
CA LEU A 213 25.78 25.94 -63.32
C LEU A 213 25.20 25.58 -64.69
N SER A 214 23.89 25.34 -64.77
CA SER A 214 23.19 25.09 -66.04
C SER A 214 23.33 26.27 -67.00
N LYS A 215 23.20 27.52 -66.50
CA LYS A 215 23.43 28.74 -67.31
C LYS A 215 24.88 28.89 -67.78
N MET A 216 25.84 28.34 -67.04
CA MET A 216 27.26 28.33 -67.39
C MET A 216 27.64 27.18 -68.34
N GLY A 217 26.68 26.33 -68.75
CA GLY A 217 26.90 25.23 -69.68
C GLY A 217 27.36 23.92 -69.03
N PHE A 218 27.34 23.83 -67.70
CA PHE A 218 27.63 22.59 -66.98
C PHE A 218 26.33 21.83 -66.71
N VAL A 219 26.25 20.57 -67.14
CA VAL A 219 25.11 19.68 -66.89
C VAL A 219 25.46 18.75 -65.73
N TRP A 220 24.70 18.82 -64.64
CA TRP A 220 24.86 17.91 -63.49
C TRP A 220 24.09 16.60 -63.79
N LYS A 221 24.74 15.44 -63.62
CA LYS A 221 24.12 14.11 -63.74
C LYS A 221 23.75 13.59 -62.36
#